data_AF-A0A1G6REU5-F1
#
_entry.id   AF-A0A1G6REU5-F1
#
_cell.length_a   1.000
_cell.length_b   1.000
_cell.length_c   1.000
_cell.angle_alpha   90.00
_cell.angle_beta   90.00
_cell.angle_gamma   90.00
#
_symmetry.space_group_name_H-M   'P 1'
#
loop_
_entity.id
_entity.type
_entity.pdbx_description
1 polymer ?
#
loop_
_entity_poly.entity_id
_entity_poly.type
_entity_poly.pdbx_seq_one_letter_code
_entity_poly.pdbx_strand_id
1 'polypeptide(L)'
;MPILASGTGLLILLYGIYTGRFHTKLTAYAVLLIAATGGIIAFATGEAAEATVKQIREIARNRIEEHEEFATITVVAVIVPGIAALIAIYST
;
A
#
# COMPACT_ATOMS: atom_id res chain seq x y z
N MET A 1 2.81 3.60 6.29
CA MET A 1 1.82 2.63 6.82
C MET A 1 1.21 1.69 5.77
N PRO A 2 0.93 2.11 4.51
CA PRO A 2 0.32 1.23 3.50
C PRO A 2 1.08 -0.09 3.24
N ILE A 3 2.41 -0.06 3.24
CA ILE A 3 3.26 -1.25 3.01
C ILE A 3 3.08 -2.34 4.07
N LEU A 4 2.94 -1.96 5.35
CA LEU A 4 2.74 -2.93 6.43
C LEU A 4 1.37 -3.59 6.32
N ALA A 5 0.32 -2.81 6.01
CA ALA A 5 -1.01 -3.34 5.77
C ALA A 5 -1.05 -4.26 4.54
N SER A 6 -0.35 -3.91 3.46
CA SER A 6 -0.24 -4.77 2.28
C SER A 6 0.49 -6.08 2.59
N GLY A 7 1.62 -6.01 3.30
CA GLY A 7 2.39 -7.18 3.72
C GLY A 7 1.58 -8.11 4.62
N THR A 8 0.87 -7.57 5.61
CA THR A 8 -0.02 -8.39 6.46
C THR A 8 -1.18 -8.99 5.67
N GLY A 9 -1.80 -8.23 4.77
CA GLY A 9 -2.82 -8.73 3.85
C GLY A 9 -2.31 -9.91 3.00
N LEU A 10 -1.08 -9.82 2.49
CA LEU A 10 -0.46 -10.88 1.70
C LEU A 10 -0.22 -12.15 2.54
N LEU A 11 0.26 -12.00 3.78
CA LEU A 11 0.44 -13.14 4.69
C LEU A 11 -0.89 -13.83 5.03
N ILE A 12 -1.95 -13.05 5.30
CA ILE A 12 -3.29 -13.60 5.55
C ILE A 12 -3.79 -14.30 4.29
N LEU A 13 -3.53 -13.77 3.09
CA LEU A 13 -3.93 -14.40 1.83
C LEU A 13 -3.25 -15.74 1.62
N LEU A 14 -1.92 -15.80 1.79
CA LEU A 14 -1.15 -17.04 1.70
C LEU A 14 -1.68 -18.10 2.67
N TYR A 15 -1.98 -17.70 3.91
CA TYR A 15 -2.57 -18.59 4.89
C TYR A 15 -4.01 -19.01 4.52
N GLY A 16 -4.82 -18.11 3.98
CA GLY A 16 -6.17 -18.41 3.51
C GLY A 16 -6.21 -19.36 2.31
N ILE A 17 -5.25 -19.24 1.40
CA ILE A 17 -5.04 -20.18 0.28
C ILE A 17 -4.62 -21.54 0.82
N TYR A 18 -3.62 -21.58 1.72
CA TYR A 18 -3.12 -22.82 2.31
C TYR A 18 -4.21 -23.59 3.09
N THR A 19 -5.03 -22.87 3.87
CA THR A 19 -6.10 -23.48 4.68
C THR A 19 -7.41 -23.68 3.92
N GLY A 20 -7.54 -23.16 2.69
CA GLY A 20 -8.75 -23.20 1.89
C GLY A 20 -9.94 -22.43 2.49
N ARG A 21 -9.73 -21.57 3.49
CA ARG A 21 -10.82 -20.91 4.22
C ARG A 21 -11.30 -19.66 3.49
N PHE A 22 -12.56 -19.69 3.03
CA PHE A 22 -13.20 -18.56 2.36
C PHE A 22 -13.11 -17.25 3.16
N HIS A 23 -13.51 -17.27 4.43
CA HIS A 23 -13.50 -16.08 5.28
C HIS A 23 -12.09 -15.48 5.46
N THR A 24 -11.06 -16.34 5.55
CA THR A 24 -9.67 -15.88 5.68
C THR A 24 -9.19 -15.20 4.40
N LYS A 25 -9.53 -15.75 3.21
CA LYS A 25 -9.25 -15.09 1.93
C LYS A 25 -9.97 -13.75 1.82
N LEU A 26 -11.24 -13.69 2.21
CA LEU A 26 -12.02 -12.44 2.19
C LEU A 26 -11.42 -11.36 3.10
N THR A 27 -10.99 -11.73 4.31
CA THR A 27 -10.27 -10.82 5.21
C THR A 27 -8.98 -10.32 4.58
N ALA A 28 -8.21 -11.20 3.93
CA ALA A 28 -6.98 -10.80 3.23
C ALA A 28 -7.26 -9.78 2.12
N TYR A 29 -8.28 -10.03 1.30
CA TYR A 29 -8.68 -9.11 0.23
C TYR A 29 -9.09 -7.75 0.81
N ALA A 30 -9.89 -7.73 1.87
CA ALA A 30 -10.28 -6.48 2.53
C ALA A 30 -9.07 -5.68 3.05
N VAL A 31 -8.10 -6.35 3.68
CA VAL A 31 -6.87 -5.71 4.17
C VAL A 31 -6.03 -5.14 3.00
N LEU A 32 -5.89 -5.88 1.90
CA LEU A 32 -5.19 -5.41 0.69
C LEU A 32 -5.87 -4.18 0.06
N LEU A 33 -7.21 -4.12 0.07
CA LEU A 33 -7.96 -2.96 -0.42
C LEU A 33 -7.78 -1.73 0.47
N ILE A 34 -7.82 -1.91 1.79
CA ILE A 34 -7.54 -0.84 2.76
C ILE A 34 -6.10 -0.33 2.57
N ALA A 35 -5.15 -1.22 2.35
CA ALA A 35 -3.77 -0.85 2.07
C ALA A 35 -3.64 -0.03 0.78
N ALA A 36 -4.31 -0.44 -0.31
CA ALA A 36 -4.29 0.27 -1.60
C ALA A 36 -4.91 1.66 -1.52
N THR A 37 -6.12 1.77 -0.95
CA THR A 37 -6.79 3.06 -0.76
C THR A 37 -6.02 3.98 0.19
N GLY A 38 -5.52 3.44 1.31
CA GLY A 38 -4.63 4.17 2.22
C GLY A 38 -3.31 4.57 1.55
N GLY A 39 -2.80 3.77 0.63
CA GLY A 39 -1.62 4.06 -0.20
C GLY A 39 -1.82 5.30 -1.06
N ILE A 40 -2.93 5.36 -1.78
CA ILE A 40 -3.29 6.51 -2.64
C ILE A 40 -3.40 7.79 -1.80
N ILE A 41 -4.12 7.73 -0.68
CA ILE A 41 -4.30 8.90 0.21
C ILE A 41 -2.96 9.35 0.79
N ALA A 42 -2.13 8.42 1.26
CA ALA A 42 -0.82 8.72 1.83
C ALA A 42 0.15 9.31 0.80
N PHE A 43 0.13 8.81 -0.44
CA PHE A 43 0.95 9.36 -1.52
C PHE A 43 0.53 10.79 -1.85
N ALA A 44 -0.76 11.03 -2.08
CA ALA A 44 -1.28 12.36 -2.42
C ALA A 44 -1.03 13.41 -1.32
N THR A 45 -1.16 13.01 -0.05
CA THR A 45 -0.88 13.92 1.09
C THR A 45 0.61 14.08 1.35
N GLY A 46 1.43 13.08 1.01
CA GLY A 46 2.88 13.10 1.10
C GLY A 46 3.51 14.12 0.16
N GLU A 47 3.06 14.18 -1.11
CA GLU A 47 3.56 15.12 -2.12
C GLU A 47 3.35 16.59 -1.69
N ALA A 48 2.18 16.90 -1.13
CA ALA A 48 1.89 18.24 -0.59
C ALA A 48 2.78 18.60 0.63
N ALA A 49 3.00 17.63 1.52
CA ALA A 49 3.89 17.81 2.67
C ALA A 49 5.34 18.02 2.23
N GLU A 50 5.80 17.25 1.25
CA GLU A 50 7.13 17.35 0.67
C GLU A 50 7.38 18.72 0.04
N ALA A 51 6.47 19.23 -0.80
CA ALA A 51 6.60 20.55 -1.41
C ALA A 51 6.80 21.66 -0.37
N THR A 52 6.10 21.56 0.76
CA THR A 52 6.21 22.52 1.87
C THR A 52 7.56 22.40 2.58
N VAL A 53 8.02 21.18 2.88
CA VAL A 53 9.28 20.96 3.61
C VAL A 53 10.51 21.27 2.75
N LYS A 54 10.45 20.96 1.44
CA LYS A 54 11.49 21.25 0.45
C LYS A 54 11.83 22.75 0.34
N GLN A 55 10.89 23.65 0.66
CA GLN A 55 11.12 25.11 0.70
C GLN A 55 11.81 25.60 1.99
N ILE A 56 11.75 24.82 3.08
CA ILE A 56 12.20 25.24 4.41
C ILE A 56 13.52 24.58 4.79
N ARG A 57 13.79 23.34 4.35
CA ARG A 57 14.97 22.55 4.75
C ARG A 57 15.75 21.98 3.58
N GLU A 58 16.67 22.77 3.05
CA GLU A 58 17.58 22.38 1.96
C GLU A 58 18.56 21.25 2.37
N ILE A 59 19.02 21.22 3.62
CA ILE A 59 19.97 20.20 4.14
C ILE A 59 19.38 18.77 4.09
N ALA A 60 18.04 18.65 4.08
CA ALA A 60 17.35 17.36 4.04
C ALA A 60 16.89 16.94 2.63
N ARG A 61 17.18 17.75 1.59
CA ARG A 61 16.66 17.58 0.23
C ARG A 61 16.83 16.16 -0.30
N ASN A 62 18.06 15.64 -0.28
CA ASN A 62 18.37 14.30 -0.80
C ASN A 62 17.57 13.19 -0.10
N ARG A 63 17.42 13.28 1.24
CA ARG A 63 16.67 12.29 2.02
C ARG A 63 15.17 12.32 1.73
N ILE A 64 14.64 13.50 1.41
CA ILE A 64 13.23 13.67 1.06
C ILE A 64 12.99 13.15 -0.36
N GLU A 65 13.86 13.48 -1.31
CA GLU A 65 13.79 12.99 -2.69
C GLU A 65 13.92 11.46 -2.78
N GLU A 66 14.83 10.84 -2.00
CA GLU A 66 14.89 9.37 -1.89
C GLU A 66 13.56 8.81 -1.35
N HIS A 67 12.95 9.46 -0.35
CA HIS A 67 11.68 9.00 0.21
C HIS A 67 10.53 9.08 -0.83
N GLU A 68 10.50 10.14 -1.65
CA GLU A 68 9.55 10.33 -2.75
C GLU A 68 9.66 9.20 -3.80
N GLU A 69 10.89 8.85 -4.19
CA GLU A 69 11.15 7.75 -5.12
C GLU A 69 10.64 6.41 -4.57
N PHE A 70 10.98 6.10 -3.32
CA PHE A 70 10.45 4.90 -2.66
C PHE A 70 8.94 4.94 -2.45
N ALA A 71 8.35 6.12 -2.23
CA ALA A 71 6.90 6.27 -2.08
C ALA A 71 6.18 5.95 -3.40
N THR A 72 6.72 6.39 -4.54
CA THR A 72 6.21 6.07 -5.87
C THR A 72 6.25 4.56 -6.13
N ILE A 73 7.39 3.92 -5.84
CA ILE A 73 7.51 2.46 -5.99
C ILE A 73 6.53 1.74 -5.07
N THR A 74 6.42 2.20 -3.82
CA THR A 74 5.54 1.61 -2.80
C THR A 74 4.06 1.72 -3.19
N VAL A 75 3.61 2.88 -3.70
CA VAL A 75 2.20 3.05 -4.05
C VAL A 75 1.80 2.09 -5.16
N VAL A 76 2.66 1.90 -6.17
CA VAL A 76 2.44 0.91 -7.23
C VAL A 76 2.42 -0.51 -6.66
N ALA A 77 3.40 -0.86 -5.82
CA ALA A 77 3.50 -2.18 -5.21
C ALA A 77 2.31 -2.55 -4.32
N VAL A 78 1.60 -1.56 -3.76
CA VAL A 78 0.41 -1.77 -2.93
C VAL A 78 -0.89 -1.71 -3.77
N ILE A 79 -0.95 -0.90 -4.82
CA ILE A 79 -2.12 -0.81 -5.71
C ILE A 79 -2.34 -2.10 -6.50
N VAL A 80 -1.28 -2.68 -7.07
CA VAL A 80 -1.38 -3.92 -7.87
C VAL A 80 -2.08 -5.06 -7.11
N PRO A 81 -1.67 -5.45 -5.89
CA PRO A 81 -2.37 -6.47 -5.13
C PRO A 81 -3.77 -6.03 -4.66
N GLY A 82 -4.01 -4.72 -4.47
CA GLY A 82 -5.35 -4.20 -4.20
C GLY A 82 -6.32 -4.40 -5.37
N ILE A 83 -5.90 -4.11 -6.59
CA ILE A 83 -6.69 -4.37 -7.80
C ILE A 83 -6.90 -5.88 -7.99
N ALA A 84 -5.85 -6.68 -7.78
CA ALA A 84 -5.98 -8.14 -7.82
C ALA A 84 -6.99 -8.65 -6.78
N ALA A 85 -7.03 -8.06 -5.58
CA ALA A 85 -8.01 -8.38 -4.56
C ALA A 85 -9.45 -8.05 -5.00
N LEU A 86 -9.69 -6.94 -5.70
CA LEU A 86 -11.02 -6.64 -6.27
C LEU A 86 -11.47 -7.76 -7.22
N ILE A 87 -10.59 -8.16 -8.15
CA ILE A 87 -10.90 -9.22 -9.11
C ILE A 87 -11.12 -10.55 -8.39
N ALA A 88 -10.27 -10.88 -7.41
CA ALA A 88 -10.33 -12.13 -6.67
C ALA A 88 -11.60 -12.28 -5.83
N ILE A 89 -12.17 -11.18 -5.32
CA ILE A 89 -13.46 -11.20 -4.61
C ILE A 89 -14.60 -11.71 -5.49
N TYR A 90 -14.60 -11.39 -6.79
CA TYR A 90 -15.62 -11.88 -7.73
C TYR A 90 -15.38 -13.33 -8.18
N SER A 91 -14.16 -13.85 -8.04
CA SER A 91 -13.75 -15.17 -8.52
C SER A 91 -13.60 -16.23 -7.40
N THR A 92 -13.79 -15.85 -6.13
CA THR A 92 -13.60 -16.70 -4.93
C THR A 92 -14.93 -17.17 -4.37
#